data_AF-A0A7V1K3C0-F1
#
_entry.id   AF-A0A7V1K3C0-F1
#
_cell.length_a   1.000
_cell.length_b   1.000
_cell.length_c   1.000
_cell.angle_alpha   90.00
_cell.angle_beta   90.00
_cell.angle_gamma   90.00
#
_symmetry.space_group_name_H-M   'P 1'
#
loop_
_entity.id
_entity.type
_entity.pdbx_description
1 polymer ?
#
loop_
_entity_poly.entity_id
_entity_poly.type
_entity_poly.pdbx_seq_one_letter_code
_entity_poly.pdbx_strand_id
1 'polypeptide(L)' 'MIHVMTEKYALGIDIGSTTVKYVLCDEEFNIIAKEYTAHDTKQAETLLR' A
#
# COMPACT_ATOMS: atom_id res chain seq x y z
N MET A 1 17.02 -29.80 -1.25
CA MET A 1 15.99 -28.93 -1.84
C MET A 1 15.81 -27.75 -0.92
N ILE A 2 16.06 -26.54 -1.40
CA ILE A 2 15.81 -25.30 -0.67
C ILE A 2 14.36 -24.90 -0.95
N HIS A 3 13.51 -24.92 0.07
CA HIS A 3 12.18 -24.34 -0.01
C HIS A 3 12.34 -22.83 0.05
N VAL A 4 12.04 -22.15 -1.05
CA VAL A 4 11.85 -20.70 -1.03
C VAL A 4 10.41 -20.48 -0.56
N MET A 5 10.24 -19.94 0.64
CA MET A 5 8.92 -19.51 1.09
C MET A 5 8.53 -18.25 0.33
N THR A 6 7.39 -18.31 -0.36
CA THR A 6 6.81 -17.15 -1.03
C THR A 6 5.89 -16.46 -0.03
N GLU A 7 6.41 -15.44 0.65
CA GLU A 7 5.60 -14.59 1.53
C GLU A 7 4.58 -13.81 0.69
N LYS A 8 3.28 -13.96 0.97
CA LYS A 8 2.24 -13.18 0.30
C LYS A 8 1.89 -11.94 1.09
N TYR A 9 1.64 -10.86 0.37
CA TYR A 9 1.20 -9.60 0.94
C TYR A 9 -0.09 -9.14 0.27
N ALA A 10 -0.94 -8.48 1.04
CA ALA A 10 -2.13 -7.81 0.55
C ALA A 10 -1.90 -6.31 0.51
N LEU A 11 -2.05 -5.69 -0.66
CA LEU A 11 -1.96 -4.24 -0.84
C LEU A 11 -3.35 -3.67 -1.13
N GLY A 12 -3.85 -2.81 -0.25
CA GLY A 12 -5.04 -2.01 -0.46
C GLY A 12 -4.67 -0.57 -0.82
N ILE A 13 -5.27 -0.03 -1.89
CA ILE A 13 -5.04 1.34 -2.35
C ILE A 13 -6.40 2.04 -2.48
N ASP A 14 -6.54 3.21 -1.88
CA ASP A 14 -7.71 4.10 -1.98
C ASP A 14 -7.26 5.45 -2.55
N ILE A 15 -7.72 5.77 -3.75
CA ILE A 15 -7.39 6.99 -4.47
C ILE A 15 -8.65 7.86 -4.53
N GLY A 16 -8.71 8.84 -3.64
CA GLY A 16 -9.73 9.88 -3.63
C GLY A 16 -9.35 11.08 -4.49
N SER A 17 -10.26 12.05 -4.57
CA SER A 17 -10.05 13.35 -5.24
C SER A 17 -9.28 14.38 -4.40
N THR A 18 -8.97 14.06 -3.13
CA THR A 18 -8.12 14.86 -2.26
C THR A 18 -6.97 14.08 -1.63
N THR A 19 -7.06 12.76 -1.54
CA THR A 19 -6.13 11.92 -0.78
C THR A 19 -5.80 10.62 -1.49
N VAL A 20 -4.55 10.18 -1.38
CA VAL A 20 -4.13 8.81 -1.67
C VAL A 20 -3.86 8.12 -0.35
N LYS A 21 -4.34 6.89 -0.21
CA LYS A 21 -4.09 6.05 0.96
C LYS A 21 -3.67 4.67 0.51
N TYR A 22 -2.76 4.05 1.24
CA TYR A 22 -2.45 2.64 1.06
C TYR A 22 -2.33 1.91 2.40
N VAL A 23 -2.55 0.60 2.37
CA VAL A 23 -2.25 -0.31 3.46
C VAL A 23 -1.61 -1.57 2.89
N LEU A 24 -0.51 -2.01 3.49
CA LEU A 24 0.15 -3.27 3.19
C LEU A 24 -0.02 -4.18 4.39
N CYS A 25 -0.53 -5.38 4.16
CA CYS A 25 -0.71 -6.39 5.20
C CYS A 25 0.03 -7.69 4.88
N ASP A 26 0.39 -8.42 5.93
CA ASP A 26 0.87 -9.81 5.84
C ASP A 26 -0.29 -10.79 5.61
N GLU A 27 0.01 -12.09 5.58
CA GLU A 27 -0.98 -13.15 5.38
C GLU A 27 -2.02 -13.24 6.53
N GLU A 28 -1.66 -12.77 7.72
CA GLU A 28 -2.55 -12.70 8.88
C GLU A 28 -3.34 -11.38 8.94
N PHE A 29 -3.23 -10.55 7.89
CA PHE A 29 -3.82 -9.22 7.78
C PHE A 29 -3.30 -8.21 8.83
N ASN A 30 -2.14 -8.45 9.46
CA ASN A 30 -1.49 -7.43 10.26
C ASN A 30 -0.96 -6.33 9.36
N ILE A 31 -1.14 -5.07 9.78
CA ILE A 31 -0.67 -3.92 9.01
C ILE A 31 0.85 -3.79 9.16
N ILE A 32 1.56 -3.95 8.05
CA ILE A 32 3.02 -3.81 7.98
C ILE A 32 3.40 -2.36 7.61
N ALA A 33 2.61 -1.73 6.73
CA ALA A 33 2.80 -0.34 6.33
C ALA A 33 1.46 0.31 5.96
N LYS A 34 1.36 1.62 6.17
CA LYS A 34 0.23 2.43 5.71
C LYS A 34 0.64 3.88 5.52
N GLU A 35 0.03 4.54 4.57
CA GLU A 35 0.17 5.99 4.42
C GLU A 35 -1.17 6.63 4.06
N TYR A 36 -1.32 7.87 4.49
CA TYR A 36 -2.43 8.75 4.14
C TYR A 36 -1.83 10.09 3.73
N THR A 37 -1.91 10.40 2.46
CA THR A 37 -1.27 11.60 1.91
C THR A 37 -2.29 12.43 1.14
N ALA A 38 -2.47 13.69 1.54
CA ALA A 38 -3.23 14.65 0.77
C ALA A 38 -2.46 14.92 -0.52
N HIS A 39 -3.09 14.68 -1.66
CA HIS A 39 -2.36 14.66 -2.93
C HIS A 39 -2.26 16.03 -3.58
N ASP A 40 -2.84 17.10 -3.01
CA ASP A 40 -2.67 18.50 -3.41
C ASP A 40 -2.69 18.71 -4.95
N THR A 41 -3.70 18.12 -5.61
CA THR A 41 -3.90 18.05 -7.08
C THR A 41 -2.88 17.24 -7.93
N LYS A 42 -1.97 16.49 -7.29
CA LYS A 42 -0.92 15.66 -7.89
C LYS A 42 -1.05 14.17 -7.51
N GLN A 43 -2.09 13.51 -8.00
CA GLN A 43 -2.43 12.11 -7.63
C GLN A 43 -1.33 11.11 -8.01
N ALA A 44 -0.83 11.15 -9.25
CA ALA A 44 0.15 10.18 -9.74
C ALA A 44 1.53 10.33 -9.06
N GLU A 45 1.96 11.57 -8.81
CA GLU A 45 3.25 11.87 -8.18
C GLU A 45 3.26 11.45 -6.70
N THR A 46 2.10 11.49 -6.04
CA THR A 46 1.92 11.07 -4.64
C THR A 46 1.90 9.54 -4.50
N LEU A 47 1.28 8.83 -5.45
CA LEU A 47 1.18 7.37 -5.41
C LEU A 47 2.50 6.66 -5.78
N LEU A 48 3.32 7.27 -6.63
CA LEU A 48 4.55 6.67 -7.16
C LEU A 48 5.82 7.05 -6.36
N ARG A 49 5.67 7.70 -5.21
CA ARG A 49 6.78 8.20 -4.39
C ARG A 49 7.36 7.15 -3.46
#